data_AF-A0A484NJ48-F1
#
_entry.id   AF-A0A484NJ48-F1
#
_cell.length_a   1.000
_cell.length_b   1.000
_cell.length_c   1.000
_cell.angle_alpha   90.00
_cell.angle_beta   90.00
_cell.angle_gamma   90.00
#
_symmetry.space_group_name_H-M   'P 1'
#
loop_
_entity.id
_entity.type
_entity.pdbx_description
1 polymer ?
#
loop_
_entity_poly.entity_id
_entity_poly.type
_entity_poly.pdbx_seq_one_letter_code
_entity_poly.pdbx_strand_id
1 'polypeptide(L)'
;MSQSEPHQLARSAANLEMELRNWRACFESWITSQRSYLQALKGWVLRCLSKDSGKSKPARSPPPPEGGPPIFNVCIQWSTLLDSVRERPVLEGMDFFAAGVGSLYARQMRDDARWSSGGSRRFSGGDATNSMDLVEVGRVDGGDDDDDEGVMTAEKMAEVAIRVLCAGMSFSVSSLTEFALASAEGYADLIKNWEERNSSRNGNSFAV
;
A
#
# COMPACT_ATOMS: atom_id res chain seq x y z
N MET A 1 -17.14 -33.44 -10.67
CA MET A 1 -16.68 -32.11 -10.28
C MET A 1 -15.41 -31.82 -11.07
N SER A 2 -15.37 -30.72 -11.81
CA SER A 2 -14.32 -30.45 -12.79
C SER A 2 -13.05 -29.95 -12.09
N GLN A 3 -11.90 -30.56 -12.37
CA GLN A 3 -10.58 -30.17 -11.84
C GLN A 3 -10.15 -28.73 -12.25
N SER A 4 -10.98 -27.99 -12.99
CA SER A 4 -10.69 -26.67 -13.57
C SER A 4 -10.96 -25.46 -12.66
N GLU A 5 -11.78 -25.61 -11.62
CA GLU A 5 -12.18 -24.51 -10.72
C GLU A 5 -11.07 -24.01 -9.77
N PRO A 6 -10.34 -24.88 -9.04
CA PRO A 6 -9.32 -24.42 -8.08
C PRO A 6 -8.13 -23.73 -8.74
N HIS A 7 -7.70 -24.19 -9.92
CA HIS A 7 -6.63 -23.54 -10.69
C HIS A 7 -7.03 -22.15 -11.20
N GLN A 8 -8.31 -21.91 -11.49
CA GLN A 8 -8.80 -20.60 -11.89
C GLN A 8 -8.81 -19.61 -10.71
N LEU A 9 -9.21 -20.06 -9.52
CA LEU A 9 -9.17 -19.24 -8.31
C LEU A 9 -7.75 -18.84 -7.93
N ALA A 10 -6.81 -19.79 -7.98
CA ALA A 10 -5.39 -19.52 -7.72
C ALA A 10 -4.81 -18.49 -8.71
N ARG A 11 -5.14 -18.62 -10.01
CA ARG A 11 -4.73 -17.63 -11.03
C ARG A 11 -5.33 -16.25 -10.78
N SER A 12 -6.63 -16.19 -10.46
CA SER A 12 -7.31 -14.92 -10.17
C SER A 12 -6.73 -14.22 -8.94
N ALA A 13 -6.42 -14.97 -7.88
CA ALA A 13 -5.75 -14.44 -6.69
C ALA A 13 -4.34 -13.94 -7.00
N ALA A 14 -3.55 -14.68 -7.79
CA ALA A 14 -2.21 -14.24 -8.20
C ALA A 14 -2.25 -12.95 -9.05
N ASN A 15 -3.22 -12.84 -9.98
CA ASN A 15 -3.43 -11.62 -10.76
C ASN A 15 -3.83 -10.45 -9.86
N LEU A 16 -4.75 -10.67 -8.90
CA LEU A 16 -5.15 -9.63 -7.96
C LEU A 16 -3.98 -9.16 -7.08
N GLU A 17 -3.16 -10.08 -6.57
CA GLU A 17 -1.94 -9.72 -5.83
C GLU A 17 -1.02 -8.82 -6.69
N MET A 18 -0.80 -9.19 -7.95
CA MET A 18 0.02 -8.42 -8.87
C MET A 18 -0.52 -7.00 -9.06
N GLU A 19 -1.82 -6.86 -9.29
CA GLU A 19 -2.46 -5.54 -9.45
C GLU A 19 -2.41 -4.72 -8.16
N LEU A 20 -2.54 -5.34 -6.98
CA LEU A 20 -2.39 -4.64 -5.69
C LEU A 20 -0.97 -4.11 -5.49
N ARG A 21 0.05 -4.90 -5.85
CA ARG A 21 1.46 -4.46 -5.82
C ARG A 21 1.72 -3.34 -6.82
N ASN A 22 1.12 -3.43 -8.02
CA ASN A 22 1.19 -2.38 -9.04
C ASN A 22 0.52 -1.09 -8.55
N TRP A 23 -0.65 -1.19 -7.91
CA TRP A 23 -1.34 -0.06 -7.32
C TRP A 23 -0.49 0.63 -6.24
N ARG A 24 0.14 -0.15 -5.34
CA ARG A 24 1.08 0.33 -4.32
C ARG A 24 2.28 1.06 -4.93
N ALA A 25 2.91 0.49 -5.95
CA ALA A 25 4.02 1.11 -6.66
C ALA A 25 3.61 2.41 -7.38
N CYS A 26 2.44 2.42 -8.03
CA CYS A 26 1.89 3.61 -8.68
C CYS A 26 1.64 4.73 -7.66
N PHE A 27 1.06 4.42 -6.51
CA PHE A 27 0.79 5.39 -5.46
C PHE A 27 2.08 5.98 -4.86
N GLU A 28 3.08 5.13 -4.57
CA GLU A 28 4.39 5.58 -4.08
C GLU A 28 5.11 6.48 -5.10
N SER A 29 5.08 6.10 -6.38
CA SER A 29 5.66 6.90 -7.46
C SER A 29 4.96 8.24 -7.60
N TRP A 30 3.62 8.27 -7.52
CA TRP A 30 2.83 9.48 -7.58
C TRP A 30 3.18 10.46 -6.45
N ILE A 31 3.18 10.01 -5.19
CA ILE A 31 3.48 10.89 -4.05
C ILE A 31 4.94 11.38 -4.08
N THR A 32 5.88 10.52 -4.48
CA THR A 32 7.29 10.89 -4.66
C THR A 32 7.48 11.93 -5.75
N SER A 33 6.74 11.80 -6.85
CA SER A 33 6.75 12.76 -7.96
C SER A 33 6.20 14.12 -7.53
N GLN A 34 5.11 14.14 -6.76
CA GLN A 34 4.54 15.37 -6.19
C GLN A 34 5.58 16.09 -5.30
N ARG A 35 6.27 15.36 -4.41
CA ARG A 35 7.31 15.94 -3.54
C ARG A 35 8.47 16.50 -4.34
N SER A 36 8.96 15.72 -5.30
CA SER A 36 10.09 16.14 -6.15
C SER A 36 9.76 17.41 -6.93
N TYR A 37 8.54 17.51 -7.47
CA TYR A 37 8.07 18.70 -8.17
C TYR A 37 8.06 19.94 -7.26
N LEU A 38 7.48 19.83 -6.06
CA LEU A 38 7.40 20.97 -5.14
C LEU A 38 8.75 21.37 -4.56
N GLN A 39 9.65 20.44 -4.29
CA GLN A 39 11.01 20.77 -3.85
C GLN A 39 11.77 21.50 -4.97
N ALA A 40 11.61 21.07 -6.22
CA ALA A 40 12.19 21.79 -7.37
C ALA A 40 11.62 23.19 -7.52
N LEU A 41 10.29 23.34 -7.38
CA LEU A 41 9.60 24.63 -7.44
C LEU A 41 10.04 25.57 -6.30
N LYS A 42 10.08 25.08 -5.05
CA LYS A 42 10.59 25.80 -3.88
C LYS A 42 12.02 26.27 -4.10
N GLY A 43 12.90 25.38 -4.58
CA GLY A 43 14.28 25.72 -4.89
C GLY A 43 14.41 26.79 -5.98
N TRP A 44 13.54 26.76 -7.01
CA TRP A 44 13.48 27.79 -8.03
C TRP A 44 13.04 29.15 -7.46
N VAL A 45 11.96 29.16 -6.66
CA VAL A 45 11.44 30.37 -5.99
C VAL A 45 12.49 31.03 -5.10
N LEU A 46 13.20 30.25 -4.28
CA LEU A 46 14.25 30.78 -3.40
C LEU A 46 15.39 31.44 -4.18
N ARG A 47 15.77 30.88 -5.35
CA ARG A 47 16.78 31.51 -6.23
C ARG A 47 16.28 32.81 -6.86
N CYS A 48 14.99 32.91 -7.17
CA CYS A 48 14.39 34.16 -7.67
C CYS A 48 14.47 35.26 -6.61
N LEU A 49 14.15 34.94 -5.35
CA LEU A 49 14.26 35.87 -4.22
C LEU A 49 15.70 36.38 -4.01
N SER A 50 16.70 35.48 -4.05
CA SER A 50 18.10 35.87 -3.84
C SER A 50 18.69 36.74 -4.96
N LYS A 51 18.15 36.69 -6.18
CA LYS A 51 18.62 37.54 -7.29
C LYS A 51 18.16 38.99 -7.17
N ASP A 52 17.07 39.25 -6.45
CA ASP A 52 16.51 40.59 -6.27
C ASP A 52 17.18 41.38 -5.13
N SER A 53 17.84 40.71 -4.17
CA SER A 53 18.54 41.36 -3.06
C SER A 53 19.93 41.89 -3.42
N GLY A 54 20.55 41.39 -4.50
CA GLY A 54 21.93 41.73 -4.90
C GLY A 54 22.06 42.86 -5.93
N LYS A 55 20.96 43.41 -6.45
CA LYS A 55 20.98 44.54 -7.40
C LYS A 55 20.59 45.81 -6.67
N SER A 56 21.52 46.76 -6.55
CA SER A 56 21.21 48.12 -6.11
C SER A 56 20.10 48.69 -6.99
N LYS A 57 18.87 48.77 -6.47
CA LYS A 57 17.75 49.35 -7.20
C LYS A 57 18.03 50.86 -7.40
N PRO A 58 17.76 51.44 -8.58
CA PRO A 58 17.76 52.88 -8.74
C PRO A 58 16.74 53.49 -7.76
N ALA A 59 17.09 54.63 -7.15
CA ALA A 59 16.43 55.26 -5.99
C ALA A 59 14.94 55.66 -6.15
N ARG A 60 14.27 55.21 -7.22
CA ARG A 60 12.92 55.66 -7.62
C ARG A 60 11.85 54.57 -7.58
N SER A 61 12.20 53.32 -7.25
CA SER A 61 11.23 52.25 -7.09
C SER A 61 10.81 52.14 -5.62
N PRO A 62 9.50 52.03 -5.30
CA PRO A 62 9.05 51.65 -3.96
C PRO A 62 9.78 50.37 -3.51
N PRO A 63 10.16 50.26 -2.23
CA PRO A 63 10.73 49.03 -1.70
C PRO A 63 9.80 47.86 -2.06
N PRO A 64 10.32 46.74 -2.59
CA PRO A 64 9.49 45.56 -2.73
C PRO A 64 8.96 45.19 -1.34
N PRO A 65 7.69 44.78 -1.20
CA PRO A 65 7.18 44.31 0.07
C PRO A 65 8.12 43.24 0.64
N GLU A 66 8.47 43.38 1.93
CA GLU A 66 9.35 42.44 2.62
C GLU A 66 8.83 41.01 2.40
N GLY A 67 9.64 40.17 1.73
CA GLY A 67 9.29 38.77 1.44
C GLY A 67 8.86 38.45 0.00
N GLY A 68 8.91 39.42 -0.93
CA GLY A 68 8.68 39.15 -2.35
C GLY A 68 7.21 38.89 -2.74
N PRO A 69 6.96 38.44 -3.98
CA PRO A 69 5.61 38.12 -4.45
C PRO A 69 4.89 37.10 -3.54
N PRO A 70 3.62 37.33 -3.13
CA PRO A 70 2.87 36.43 -2.24
C PRO A 70 2.86 34.96 -2.68
N ILE A 71 2.88 34.72 -4.00
CA ILE A 71 2.92 33.38 -4.60
C ILE A 71 4.15 32.57 -4.16
N PHE A 72 5.28 33.22 -3.84
CA PHE A 72 6.49 32.54 -3.38
C PHE A 72 6.30 31.88 -2.02
N ASN A 73 5.60 32.55 -1.10
CA ASN A 73 5.29 31.99 0.21
C ASN A 73 4.31 30.81 0.10
N VAL A 74 3.35 30.87 -0.83
CA VAL A 74 2.42 29.77 -1.10
C VAL A 74 3.18 28.54 -1.57
N CYS A 75 4.12 28.67 -2.51
CA CYS A 75 4.94 27.56 -2.98
C CYS A 75 5.78 26.93 -1.85
N ILE A 76 6.34 27.74 -0.95
CA ILE A 76 7.12 27.25 0.19
C ILE A 76 6.21 26.50 1.17
N GLN A 77 5.05 27.06 1.50
CA GLN A 77 4.09 26.44 2.42
C GLN A 77 3.49 25.15 1.83
N TRP A 78 3.20 25.13 0.53
CA TRP A 78 2.74 23.93 -0.16
C TRP A 78 3.78 22.80 -0.10
N SER A 79 5.05 23.11 -0.34
CA SER A 79 6.13 22.13 -0.18
C SER A 79 6.18 21.57 1.24
N THR A 80 6.09 22.41 2.27
CA THR A 80 6.08 21.97 3.68
C THR A 80 4.84 21.12 4.00
N LEU A 81 3.67 21.49 3.48
CA LEU A 81 2.45 20.71 3.63
C LEU A 81 2.64 19.30 3.06
N LEU A 82 3.16 19.18 1.83
CA LEU A 82 3.34 17.89 1.19
C LEU A 82 4.42 17.03 1.87
N ASP A 83 5.43 17.65 2.49
CA ASP A 83 6.41 16.95 3.34
C ASP A 83 5.76 16.39 4.63
N SER A 84 4.67 17.00 5.10
CA SER A 84 3.94 16.59 6.31
C SER A 84 2.88 15.50 6.09
N VAL A 85 2.50 15.26 4.83
CA VAL A 85 1.52 14.24 4.46
C VAL A 85 2.03 12.84 4.85
N ARG A 86 1.14 12.02 5.44
CA ARG A 86 1.45 10.66 5.92
C ARG A 86 0.91 9.58 4.97
N GLU A 87 1.71 9.21 3.97
CA GLU A 87 1.37 8.16 2.99
C GLU A 87 1.63 6.73 3.47
N ARG A 88 2.45 6.54 4.52
CA ARG A 88 2.87 5.21 4.97
C ARG A 88 1.70 4.27 5.30
N PRO A 89 0.65 4.69 6.02
CA PRO A 89 -0.48 3.79 6.32
C PRO A 89 -1.18 3.29 5.06
N VAL A 90 -1.19 4.09 3.98
CA VAL A 90 -1.74 3.68 2.69
C VAL A 90 -0.87 2.59 2.06
N LEU A 91 0.44 2.79 2.04
CA LEU A 91 1.40 1.80 1.50
C LEU A 91 1.33 0.49 2.28
N GLU A 92 1.35 0.58 3.61
CA GLU A 92 1.20 -0.57 4.51
C GLU A 92 -0.14 -1.28 4.31
N GLY A 93 -1.22 -0.53 4.05
CA GLY A 93 -2.53 -1.10 3.77
C GLY A 93 -2.58 -1.89 2.47
N MET A 94 -2.02 -1.33 1.41
CA MET A 94 -1.92 -2.02 0.12
C MET A 94 -1.01 -3.25 0.20
N ASP A 95 0.11 -3.15 0.94
CA ASP A 95 1.04 -4.27 1.16
C ASP A 95 0.38 -5.38 2.00
N PHE A 96 -0.35 -5.02 3.06
CA PHE A 96 -1.15 -5.98 3.85
C PHE A 96 -2.19 -6.68 2.98
N PHE A 97 -2.89 -5.94 2.13
CA PHE A 97 -3.89 -6.52 1.25
C PHE A 97 -3.25 -7.48 0.23
N ALA A 98 -2.17 -7.07 -0.44
CA ALA A 98 -1.44 -7.92 -1.37
C ALA A 98 -0.93 -9.20 -0.70
N ALA A 99 -0.32 -9.09 0.49
CA ALA A 99 0.16 -10.24 1.25
C ALA A 99 -0.99 -11.18 1.68
N GLY A 100 -2.12 -10.62 2.10
CA GLY A 100 -3.33 -11.37 2.42
C GLY A 100 -3.81 -12.20 1.22
N VAL A 101 -3.94 -11.59 0.05
CA VAL A 101 -4.34 -12.29 -1.19
C VAL A 101 -3.31 -13.33 -1.60
N GLY A 102 -2.02 -13.01 -1.49
CA GLY A 102 -0.92 -13.93 -1.78
C GLY A 102 -0.95 -15.20 -0.93
N SER A 103 -1.35 -15.08 0.33
CA SER A 103 -1.48 -16.21 1.24
C SER A 103 -2.56 -17.21 0.82
N LEU A 104 -3.63 -16.76 0.14
CA LEU A 104 -4.77 -17.60 -0.25
C LEU A 104 -4.38 -18.66 -1.28
N TYR A 105 -3.65 -18.28 -2.35
CA TYR A 105 -3.24 -19.26 -3.37
C TYR A 105 -1.99 -20.04 -2.97
N ALA A 106 -1.09 -19.46 -2.16
CA ALA A 106 0.06 -20.21 -1.62
C ALA A 106 -0.42 -21.42 -0.79
N ARG A 107 -1.54 -21.25 -0.10
CA ARG A 107 -2.24 -22.33 0.61
C ARG A 107 -2.91 -23.31 -0.35
N GLN A 108 -3.64 -22.83 -1.36
CA GLN A 108 -4.25 -23.67 -2.39
C GLN A 108 -3.24 -24.59 -3.08
N MET A 109 -2.06 -24.08 -3.44
CA MET A 109 -0.99 -24.86 -4.09
C MET A 109 -0.41 -25.95 -3.17
N ARG A 110 -0.31 -25.70 -1.86
CA ARG A 110 0.15 -26.70 -0.90
C ARG A 110 -0.87 -27.83 -0.74
N ASP A 111 -2.14 -27.50 -0.71
CA ASP A 111 -3.23 -28.48 -0.59
C ASP A 111 -3.33 -29.35 -1.85
N ASP A 112 -3.20 -28.76 -3.05
CA ASP A 112 -3.15 -29.50 -4.33
C ASP A 112 -1.92 -30.44 -4.43
N ALA A 113 -0.76 -30.00 -3.94
CA ALA A 113 0.47 -30.80 -3.91
C ALA A 113 0.38 -31.99 -2.94
N ARG A 114 -0.25 -31.79 -1.76
CA ARG A 114 -0.54 -32.86 -0.79
C ARG A 114 -1.45 -33.92 -1.39
N TRP A 115 -2.50 -33.51 -2.10
CA TRP A 115 -3.39 -34.43 -2.82
C TRP A 115 -2.65 -35.23 -3.90
N SER A 116 -1.78 -34.57 -4.65
CA SER A 116 -1.01 -35.22 -5.73
C SER A 116 0.07 -36.18 -5.21
N SER A 117 0.62 -35.94 -4.01
CA SER A 117 1.65 -36.78 -3.40
C SER A 117 1.08 -38.00 -2.64
N GLY A 118 -0.15 -37.90 -2.11
CA GLY A 118 -0.83 -38.99 -1.40
C GLY A 118 -1.45 -40.09 -2.29
N GLY A 119 -1.58 -39.86 -3.59
CA GLY A 119 -2.28 -40.78 -4.52
C GLY A 119 -1.42 -41.88 -5.16
N SER A 120 -0.11 -41.94 -4.93
CA SER A 120 0.79 -42.88 -5.62
C SER A 120 1.16 -44.08 -4.76
N ARG A 121 0.19 -44.92 -4.37
CA ARG A 121 0.46 -46.29 -3.91
C ARG A 121 -0.52 -47.30 -4.48
N ARG A 122 0.04 -48.14 -5.37
CA ARG A 122 -0.33 -49.52 -5.74
C ARG A 122 -1.39 -49.69 -6.85
N PHE A 123 -0.92 -50.16 -8.01
CA PHE A 123 -1.10 -51.56 -8.39
C PHE A 123 0.07 -52.01 -9.30
N SER A 124 1.07 -52.66 -8.72
CA SER A 124 1.88 -53.66 -9.44
C SER A 124 1.71 -54.93 -8.64
N GLY A 125 0.83 -55.79 -9.15
CA GLY A 125 0.53 -57.09 -8.55
C GLY A 125 1.78 -57.95 -8.57
N GLY A 126 2.20 -58.35 -7.38
CA GLY A 126 3.26 -59.35 -7.17
C GLY A 126 2.67 -60.75 -7.19
N ASP A 127 3.37 -61.62 -7.89
CA ASP A 127 3.34 -63.08 -7.82
C ASP A 127 3.66 -63.57 -6.40
N ALA A 128 3.09 -64.72 -6.04
CA ALA A 128 2.99 -65.19 -4.67
C ALA A 128 4.15 -66.10 -4.22
N THR A 129 4.24 -66.23 -2.90
CA THR A 129 4.85 -67.32 -2.11
C THR A 129 6.34 -67.18 -1.70
N ASN A 130 6.57 -66.70 -0.47
CA ASN A 130 7.00 -67.55 0.66
C ASN A 130 7.32 -66.75 1.94
N SER A 131 6.59 -67.09 3.01
CA SER A 131 7.03 -67.27 4.40
C SER A 131 8.09 -66.33 5.02
N MET A 132 7.67 -65.48 5.98
CA MET A 132 8.33 -65.38 7.30
C MET A 132 7.42 -64.71 8.34
N ASP A 133 7.50 -65.25 9.55
CA ASP A 133 6.75 -64.93 10.77
C ASP A 133 6.98 -63.48 11.25
N LEU A 134 5.93 -62.80 11.70
CA LEU A 134 5.99 -61.44 12.24
C LEU A 134 5.91 -61.50 13.77
N VAL A 135 7.03 -61.23 14.45
CA VAL A 135 7.05 -61.03 15.90
C VAL A 135 6.56 -59.61 16.21
N GLU A 136 5.46 -59.53 16.96
CA GLU A 136 4.84 -58.28 17.39
C GLU A 136 5.69 -57.62 18.50
N VAL A 137 6.47 -56.60 18.12
CA VAL A 137 7.14 -55.71 19.07
C VAL A 137 6.15 -54.61 19.44
N GLY A 138 5.78 -54.58 20.73
CA GLY A 138 4.84 -53.63 21.30
C GLY A 138 5.18 -52.19 20.95
N ARG A 139 4.21 -51.46 20.40
CA ARG A 139 4.28 -50.00 20.26
C ARG A 139 4.18 -49.40 21.65
N VAL A 140 5.24 -48.75 22.07
CA VAL A 140 5.24 -47.83 23.20
C VAL A 140 4.38 -46.64 22.78
N ASP A 141 3.38 -46.36 23.60
CA ASP A 141 2.45 -45.24 23.48
C ASP A 141 3.25 -43.94 23.42
N GLY A 142 3.16 -43.25 22.28
CA GLY A 142 3.95 -42.08 21.97
C GLY A 142 3.06 -41.01 21.40
N GLY A 143 2.46 -40.24 22.31
CA GLY A 143 1.97 -38.87 22.12
C GLY A 143 0.97 -38.66 20.98
N ASP A 144 -0.31 -38.61 21.33
CA ASP A 144 -1.30 -37.82 20.60
C ASP A 144 -0.91 -36.34 20.64
N ASP A 145 -0.03 -35.90 19.72
CA ASP A 145 -0.06 -34.53 19.23
C ASP A 145 -1.12 -34.49 18.13
N ASP A 146 -2.33 -34.14 18.55
CA ASP A 146 -3.55 -33.98 17.77
C ASP A 146 -3.42 -32.70 16.90
N ASP A 147 -2.55 -32.73 15.89
CA ASP A 147 -2.58 -31.75 14.79
C ASP A 147 -3.76 -32.14 13.86
N ASP A 148 -4.97 -31.72 14.23
CA ASP A 148 -6.16 -31.64 13.37
C ASP A 148 -5.92 -30.62 12.24
N GLU A 149 -4.96 -30.87 11.36
CA GLU A 149 -4.81 -30.16 10.09
C GLU A 149 -5.76 -30.78 9.06
N GLY A 150 -7.06 -30.78 9.38
CA GLY A 150 -8.11 -31.25 8.50
C GLY A 150 -8.08 -30.47 7.17
N VAL A 151 -8.11 -31.23 6.06
CA VAL A 151 -8.21 -30.69 4.69
C VAL A 151 -9.22 -29.54 4.67
N MET A 152 -8.76 -28.32 4.36
CA MET A 152 -9.67 -27.18 4.25
C MET A 152 -10.66 -27.44 3.12
N THR A 153 -11.93 -27.51 3.48
CA THR A 153 -12.99 -27.63 2.47
C THR A 153 -13.01 -26.37 1.60
N ALA A 154 -13.45 -26.51 0.35
CA ALA A 154 -13.57 -25.38 -0.57
C ALA A 154 -14.45 -24.25 0.00
N GLU A 155 -15.48 -24.61 0.79
CA GLU A 155 -16.34 -23.66 1.49
C GLU A 155 -15.57 -22.86 2.56
N LYS A 156 -14.78 -23.54 3.40
CA LYS A 156 -13.92 -22.87 4.39
C LYS A 156 -12.86 -22.00 3.72
N MET A 157 -12.31 -22.42 2.58
CA MET A 157 -11.37 -21.62 1.79
C MET A 157 -12.02 -20.36 1.21
N ALA A 158 -13.24 -20.47 0.68
CA ALA A 158 -14.01 -19.33 0.18
C ALA A 158 -14.34 -18.33 1.30
N GLU A 159 -14.72 -18.82 2.48
CA GLU A 159 -14.99 -17.97 3.64
C GLU A 159 -13.74 -17.20 4.10
N VAL A 160 -12.58 -17.87 4.18
CA VAL A 160 -11.30 -17.21 4.48
C VAL A 160 -10.95 -16.18 3.41
N ALA A 161 -11.14 -16.50 2.13
CA ALA A 161 -10.88 -15.58 1.03
C ALA A 161 -11.74 -14.31 1.11
N ILE A 162 -13.04 -14.45 1.42
CA ILE A 162 -13.94 -13.30 1.61
C ILE A 162 -13.43 -12.43 2.77
N ARG A 163 -13.06 -13.03 3.91
CA ARG A 163 -12.54 -12.25 5.06
C ARG A 163 -11.25 -11.52 4.72
N VAL A 164 -10.33 -12.16 4.00
CA VAL A 164 -9.08 -11.54 3.55
C VAL A 164 -9.35 -10.36 2.61
N LEU A 165 -10.25 -10.53 1.64
CA LEU A 165 -10.65 -9.47 0.71
C LEU A 165 -11.30 -8.30 1.44
N CYS A 166 -12.26 -8.57 2.33
CA CYS A 166 -12.94 -7.54 3.12
C CYS A 166 -11.96 -6.78 4.01
N ALA A 167 -11.12 -7.50 4.78
CA ALA A 167 -10.17 -6.88 5.69
C ALA A 167 -9.13 -6.04 4.94
N GLY A 168 -8.55 -6.58 3.86
CA GLY A 168 -7.55 -5.88 3.05
C GLY A 168 -8.12 -4.65 2.36
N MET A 169 -9.33 -4.76 1.80
CA MET A 169 -10.02 -3.62 1.17
C MET A 169 -10.38 -2.55 2.21
N SER A 170 -10.99 -2.92 3.34
CA SER A 170 -11.32 -1.96 4.40
C SER A 170 -10.08 -1.20 4.86
N PHE A 171 -8.99 -1.89 5.17
CA PHE A 171 -7.77 -1.25 5.64
C PHE A 171 -7.13 -0.33 4.58
N SER A 172 -7.03 -0.79 3.33
CA SER A 172 -6.45 0.01 2.23
C SER A 172 -7.30 1.24 1.89
N VAL A 173 -8.63 1.08 1.83
CA VAL A 173 -9.54 2.17 1.47
C VAL A 173 -9.69 3.16 2.62
N SER A 174 -9.76 2.70 3.87
CA SER A 174 -9.81 3.60 5.02
C SER A 174 -8.55 4.44 5.14
N SER A 175 -7.37 3.84 5.03
CA SER A 175 -6.09 4.58 5.05
C SER A 175 -5.98 5.58 3.90
N LEU A 176 -6.38 5.19 2.68
CA LEU A 176 -6.41 6.11 1.53
C LEU A 176 -7.40 7.27 1.74
N THR A 177 -8.55 6.99 2.35
CA THR A 177 -9.57 7.99 2.66
C THR A 177 -9.06 9.00 3.68
N GLU A 178 -8.46 8.52 4.76
CA GLU A 178 -7.83 9.38 5.78
C GLU A 178 -6.73 10.25 5.18
N PHE A 179 -5.87 9.65 4.33
CA PHE A 179 -4.86 10.38 3.59
C PHE A 179 -5.46 11.49 2.71
N ALA A 180 -6.53 11.18 1.97
CA ALA A 180 -7.18 12.13 1.08
C ALA A 180 -7.84 13.28 1.84
N LEU A 181 -8.54 12.99 2.95
CA LEU A 181 -9.15 13.99 3.82
C LEU A 181 -8.10 14.93 4.43
N ALA A 182 -7.06 14.37 5.06
CA ALA A 182 -5.99 15.16 5.66
C ALA A 182 -5.26 16.03 4.62
N SER A 183 -5.05 15.49 3.41
CA SER A 183 -4.48 16.27 2.31
C SER A 183 -5.38 17.42 1.90
N ALA A 184 -6.69 17.16 1.70
CA ALA A 184 -7.66 18.16 1.29
C ALA A 184 -7.82 19.30 2.32
N GLU A 185 -7.87 18.95 3.61
CA GLU A 185 -7.90 19.92 4.72
C GLU A 185 -6.65 20.81 4.70
N GLY A 186 -5.46 20.21 4.58
CA GLY A 186 -4.22 20.97 4.50
C GLY A 186 -4.17 21.92 3.30
N TYR A 187 -4.72 21.52 2.15
CA TYR A 187 -4.85 22.40 0.98
C TYR A 187 -5.83 23.54 1.20
N ALA A 188 -6.97 23.27 1.83
CA ALA A 188 -7.95 24.30 2.18
C ALA A 188 -7.35 25.34 3.14
N ASP A 189 -6.61 24.88 4.16
CA ASP A 189 -5.92 25.75 5.11
C ASP A 189 -4.85 26.60 4.43
N LEU A 190 -4.09 26.03 3.49
CA LEU A 190 -3.11 26.78 2.71
C LEU A 190 -3.76 27.93 1.93
N ILE A 191 -4.89 27.67 1.25
CA ILE A 191 -5.61 28.68 0.47
C ILE A 191 -6.18 29.76 1.39
N LYS A 192 -6.86 29.37 2.48
CA LYS A 192 -7.43 30.28 3.45
C LYS A 192 -6.37 31.21 4.05
N ASN A 193 -5.23 30.66 4.48
CA ASN A 193 -4.12 31.43 5.02
C ASN A 193 -3.55 32.43 4.01
N TRP A 194 -3.55 32.07 2.71
CA TRP A 194 -3.12 32.98 1.66
C TRP A 194 -4.11 34.15 1.47
N GLU A 195 -5.42 33.86 1.43
CA GLU A 195 -6.47 34.88 1.27
C GLU A 195 -6.50 35.86 2.43
N GLU A 196 -6.37 35.38 3.67
CA GLU A 196 -6.31 36.21 4.88
C GLU A 196 -5.11 37.18 4.84
N ARG A 197 -3.92 36.66 4.50
CA ARG A 197 -2.69 37.48 4.38
C ARG A 197 -2.72 38.45 3.21
N ASN A 198 -3.43 38.12 2.14
CA ASN A 198 -3.59 39.01 0.99
C ASN A 198 -4.60 40.13 1.29
N SER A 199 -5.69 39.80 1.99
CA SER A 199 -6.70 40.76 2.44
C SER A 199 -6.14 41.77 3.44
N SER A 200 -5.30 41.31 4.39
CA SER A 200 -4.63 42.21 5.35
C SER A 200 -3.64 43.17 4.67
N ARG A 201 -2.96 42.73 3.60
CA ARG A 201 -2.08 43.60 2.79
C ARG A 201 -2.87 44.68 2.04
N ASN A 202 -4.04 44.33 1.49
CA ASN A 202 -4.86 45.29 0.74
C ASN A 202 -5.61 46.27 1.66
N GLY A 203 -6.03 45.83 2.85
CA GLY A 203 -6.68 46.69 3.85
C GLY A 203 -5.78 47.79 4.42
N ASN A 204 -4.48 47.52 4.58
CA ASN A 204 -3.50 48.50 5.08
C ASN A 204 -3.04 49.53 4.03
N SER A 205 -3.44 49.38 2.75
CA SER A 205 -3.05 50.31 1.68
C SER A 205 -3.90 51.58 1.60
N PHE A 206 -5.00 51.68 2.36
CA PHE A 206 -5.94 52.82 2.35
C PHE A 206 -5.85 53.72 3.59
N ALA A 207 -4.90 53.47 4.49
CA ALA A 207 -4.69 54.26 5.70
C ALA A 207 -3.31 54.97 5.67
N VAL A 208 -3.14 55.93 4.76
CA VAL A 208 -2.12 56.99 4.81
C VAL A 208 -2.75 58.28 4.29
#